data_AF-A0A257PRR2-F1
#
_entry.id   AF-A0A257PRR2-F1
#
_cell.length_a   1.000
_cell.length_b   1.000
_cell.length_c   1.000
_cell.angle_alpha   90.00
_cell.angle_beta   90.00
_cell.angle_gamma   90.00
#
_symmetry.space_group_name_H-M   'P 1'
#
loop_
_entity.id
_entity.type
_entity.pdbx_description
1 polymer ?
#
loop_
_entity_poly.entity_id
_entity_poly.type
_entity_poly.pdbx_seq_one_letter_code
_entity_poly.pdbx_strand_id
1 'polypeptide(L)'
;VVIPTFALERAQEVLYALSLGMEQGKLPRHLTAFLDSPMAISATEIFTRYPEAMRAEFNSRLRSSDPFALPGLRMTRDASDSMAINTIRGGAVIMAGSGMATGGRVRHHLRHNLWNAAASVIFVGYAAGGTLARLIIDGAKHVRLFDEDIQVRAQIHTINGFSAHAGQSELLAWLARCGAPHKVFLVHGDYDRGMKAFSEQLQQRHIPWQIPGAGEPILLR
;
A
#
# COMPACT_ATOMS: atom_id res chain seq x y z
N VAL A 1 3.02 -11.56 -10.96
CA VAL A 1 3.34 -10.65 -9.84
C VAL A 1 2.05 -10.35 -9.09
N VAL A 2 2.03 -10.51 -7.77
CA VAL A 2 0.90 -10.14 -6.91
C VAL A 2 1.28 -8.90 -6.11
N ILE A 3 0.41 -7.89 -6.12
CA ILE A 3 0.59 -6.64 -5.39
C ILE A 3 -0.60 -6.46 -4.46
N PRO A 4 -0.47 -6.78 -3.17
CA PRO A 4 -1.47 -6.41 -2.17
C PRO A 4 -1.59 -4.88 -2.10
N THR A 5 -2.79 -4.35 -2.32
CA THR A 5 -3.03 -2.89 -2.33
C THR A 5 -4.23 -2.49 -1.49
N PHE A 6 -4.17 -1.31 -0.88
CA PHE A 6 -5.38 -0.66 -0.37
C PHE A 6 -6.18 -0.09 -1.54
N ALA A 7 -7.50 -0.14 -1.43
CA ALA A 7 -8.38 0.24 -2.53
C ALA A 7 -8.33 1.73 -2.85
N LEU A 8 -8.17 2.56 -1.82
CA LEU A 8 -8.07 4.00 -1.94
C LEU A 8 -6.60 4.41 -1.93
N GLU A 9 -6.27 5.30 -2.87
CA GLU A 9 -4.97 5.94 -3.10
C GLU A 9 -3.87 4.98 -3.57
N ARG A 10 -3.57 3.90 -2.83
CA ARG A 10 -2.45 2.99 -3.13
C ARG A 10 -2.61 2.22 -4.44
N ALA A 11 -3.81 1.73 -4.72
CA ALA A 11 -4.08 1.12 -6.01
C ALA A 11 -3.86 2.12 -7.16
N GLN A 12 -4.29 3.37 -7.00
CA GLN A 12 -4.20 4.42 -8.00
C GLN A 12 -2.75 4.86 -8.23
N GLU A 13 -1.95 5.00 -7.18
CA GLU A 13 -0.52 5.31 -7.29
C GLU A 13 0.26 4.21 -8.03
N VAL A 14 -0.06 2.94 -7.75
CA VAL A 14 0.56 1.82 -8.47
C VAL A 14 0.12 1.80 -9.93
N LEU A 15 -1.16 2.03 -10.24
CA LEU A 15 -1.63 2.14 -11.64
C LEU A 15 -0.91 3.27 -12.38
N TYR A 16 -0.78 4.42 -11.73
CA TYR A 16 -0.07 5.58 -12.27
C TYR A 16 1.41 5.27 -12.54
N ALA A 17 2.09 4.58 -11.61
CA ALA A 17 3.48 4.17 -11.77
C ALA A 17 3.66 3.14 -12.89
N LEU A 18 2.74 2.18 -13.03
CA LEU A 18 2.74 1.24 -14.14
C LEU A 18 2.58 1.97 -15.48
N SER A 19 1.71 2.98 -15.53
CA SER A 19 1.46 3.79 -16.73
C SER A 19 2.72 4.54 -17.16
N LEU A 20 3.37 5.23 -16.21
CA LEU A 20 4.66 5.88 -16.45
C LEU A 20 5.73 4.89 -16.93
N GLY A 21 5.81 3.72 -16.30
CA GLY A 21 6.78 2.70 -16.68
C GLY A 21 6.59 2.22 -18.12
N MET A 22 5.34 2.05 -18.57
CA MET A 22 5.02 1.65 -19.95
C MET A 22 5.32 2.77 -20.97
N GLU A 23 4.98 4.01 -20.63
CA GLU A 23 5.28 5.17 -21.49
C GLU A 23 6.78 5.37 -21.67
N GLN A 24 7.56 5.22 -20.60
CA GLN A 24 9.02 5.34 -20.59
C GLN A 24 9.75 4.13 -21.18
N GLY A 25 9.03 3.09 -21.63
CA GLY A 25 9.63 1.86 -22.17
C GLY A 25 10.33 0.99 -21.12
N LYS A 26 10.16 1.27 -19.82
CA LYS A 26 10.69 0.46 -18.72
C LYS A 26 9.84 -0.78 -18.45
N LEU A 27 8.56 -0.75 -18.83
CA LEU A 27 7.64 -1.87 -18.75
C LEU A 27 7.10 -2.22 -20.15
N PRO A 28 6.84 -3.50 -20.45
CA PRO A 28 6.25 -3.90 -21.72
C PRO A 28 4.84 -3.33 -21.88
N ARG A 29 4.54 -2.76 -23.06
CA ARG A 29 3.19 -2.23 -23.36
C ARG A 29 2.08 -3.28 -23.39
N HIS A 30 2.45 -4.55 -23.57
CA HIS A 30 1.52 -5.70 -23.58
C HIS A 30 1.35 -6.36 -22.19
N LEU A 31 1.91 -5.75 -21.13
CA LEU A 31 1.75 -6.26 -19.78
C LEU A 31 0.27 -6.28 -19.38
N THR A 32 -0.23 -7.45 -19.00
CA THR A 32 -1.60 -7.58 -18.49
C THR A 32 -1.60 -7.27 -17.00
N ALA A 33 -2.41 -6.28 -16.60
CA ALA A 33 -2.60 -5.91 -15.20
C ALA A 33 -4.07 -6.11 -14.81
N PHE A 34 -4.33 -6.66 -13.63
CA PHE A 34 -5.66 -6.82 -13.08
C PHE A 34 -5.81 -5.92 -11.87
N LEU A 35 -6.85 -5.09 -11.87
CA LEU A 35 -7.33 -4.42 -10.65
C LEU A 35 -8.49 -5.25 -10.09
N ASP A 36 -8.16 -6.20 -9.22
CA ASP A 36 -9.11 -7.14 -8.62
C ASP A 36 -9.58 -6.65 -7.24
N SER A 37 -10.35 -5.57 -7.28
CA SER A 37 -11.00 -5.00 -6.11
C SER A 37 -12.14 -4.08 -6.55
N PRO A 38 -13.41 -4.47 -6.35
CA PRO A 38 -14.55 -3.62 -6.69
C PRO A 38 -14.46 -2.24 -6.03
N MET A 39 -13.99 -2.23 -4.78
CA MET A 39 -13.76 -0.99 -4.02
C MET A 39 -12.65 -0.14 -4.64
N ALA A 40 -11.56 -0.74 -5.14
CA ALA A 40 -10.48 0.02 -5.76
C ALA A 40 -10.92 0.60 -7.10
N ILE A 41 -11.68 -0.16 -7.88
CA ILE A 41 -12.26 0.29 -9.14
C ILE A 41 -13.17 1.50 -8.89
N SER A 42 -14.11 1.38 -7.94
CA SER A 42 -14.98 2.50 -7.57
C SER A 42 -14.21 3.70 -7.02
N ALA A 43 -13.15 3.48 -6.24
CA ALA A 43 -12.27 4.55 -5.78
C ALA A 43 -11.58 5.26 -6.97
N THR A 44 -11.08 4.53 -7.96
CA THR A 44 -10.46 5.13 -9.16
C THR A 44 -11.42 6.05 -9.91
N GLU A 45 -12.72 5.72 -9.98
CA GLU A 45 -13.73 6.62 -10.57
C GLU A 45 -13.91 7.93 -9.77
N ILE A 46 -13.62 7.95 -8.47
CA ILE A 46 -13.67 9.17 -7.67
C ILE A 46 -12.51 10.10 -8.06
N PHE A 47 -11.31 9.56 -8.28
CA PHE A 47 -10.14 10.35 -8.69
C PHE A 47 -10.36 11.10 -10.01
N THR A 48 -11.14 10.53 -10.94
CA THR A 48 -11.46 11.18 -12.21
C THR A 48 -12.61 12.20 -12.09
N ARG A 49 -13.52 12.02 -11.13
CA ARG A 49 -14.65 12.93 -10.89
C ARG A 49 -14.29 14.20 -10.12
N TYR A 50 -13.24 14.16 -9.29
CA TYR A 50 -12.84 15.28 -8.43
C TYR A 50 -11.39 15.73 -8.71
N PRO A 51 -11.07 16.22 -9.93
CA PRO A 51 -9.73 16.67 -10.28
C PRO A 51 -9.24 17.82 -9.37
N GLU A 52 -10.12 18.66 -8.86
CA GLU A 52 -9.77 19.75 -7.95
C GLU A 52 -9.12 19.29 -6.63
N ALA A 53 -9.34 18.04 -6.23
CA ALA A 53 -8.69 17.44 -5.06
C ALA A 53 -7.29 16.90 -5.37
N MET A 54 -6.89 16.84 -6.64
CA MET A 54 -5.64 16.25 -7.09
C MET A 54 -4.55 17.31 -7.33
N ARG A 55 -3.29 16.87 -7.30
CA ARG A 55 -2.15 17.74 -7.63
C ARG A 55 -2.25 18.24 -9.07
N ALA A 56 -1.81 19.47 -9.32
CA ALA A 56 -1.87 20.10 -10.64
C ALA A 56 -1.19 19.26 -11.75
N GLU A 57 -0.10 18.57 -11.42
CA GLU A 57 0.60 17.66 -12.34
C GLU A 57 -0.27 16.49 -12.78
N PHE A 58 -0.93 15.83 -11.82
CA PHE A 58 -1.86 14.73 -12.11
C PHE A 58 -3.03 15.22 -12.97
N ASN A 59 -3.60 16.38 -12.64
CA ASN A 59 -4.68 16.99 -13.42
C ASN A 59 -4.28 17.35 -14.84
N SER A 60 -3.05 17.86 -15.02
CA SER A 60 -2.51 18.14 -16.35
C SER A 60 -2.48 16.88 -17.20
N ARG A 61 -2.02 15.78 -16.61
CA ARG A 61 -1.95 14.50 -17.29
C ARG A 61 -3.34 13.92 -17.57
N LEU A 62 -4.24 13.94 -16.59
CA LEU A 62 -5.64 13.49 -16.75
C LEU A 62 -6.36 14.18 -17.91
N ARG A 63 -6.01 15.45 -18.21
CA ARG A 63 -6.55 16.18 -19.37
C ARG A 63 -5.94 15.73 -20.71
N SER A 64 -4.69 15.27 -20.73
CA SER A 64 -4.01 14.82 -21.97
C SER A 64 -4.23 13.34 -22.27
N SER A 65 -4.28 12.50 -21.24
CA SER A 65 -4.49 11.06 -21.32
C SER A 65 -5.02 10.53 -20.00
N ASP A 66 -5.89 9.52 -20.02
CA ASP A 66 -6.33 8.89 -18.78
C ASP A 66 -5.17 8.09 -18.17
N PRO A 67 -4.59 8.50 -17.03
CA PRO A 67 -3.44 7.84 -16.42
C PRO A 67 -3.78 6.45 -15.87
N PHE A 68 -5.06 6.11 -15.77
CA PHE A 68 -5.55 4.80 -15.35
C PHE A 68 -5.93 3.90 -16.53
N ALA A 69 -5.99 4.42 -17.76
CA ALA A 69 -6.31 3.66 -18.97
C ALA A 69 -5.09 2.95 -19.57
N LEU A 70 -4.53 1.99 -18.84
CA LEU A 70 -3.46 1.14 -19.37
C LEU A 70 -4.06 0.18 -20.42
N PRO A 71 -3.44 -0.01 -21.60
CA PRO A 71 -3.98 -0.91 -22.63
C PRO A 71 -4.24 -2.35 -22.16
N GLY A 72 -3.42 -2.85 -21.24
CA GLY A 72 -3.55 -4.20 -20.66
C GLY A 72 -4.28 -4.27 -19.32
N LEU A 73 -4.87 -3.17 -18.83
CA LEU A 73 -5.60 -3.18 -17.56
C LEU A 73 -6.97 -3.85 -17.70
N ARG A 74 -7.25 -4.77 -16.80
CA ARG A 74 -8.54 -5.43 -16.63
C ARG A 74 -9.08 -5.12 -15.25
N MET A 75 -10.23 -4.45 -15.20
CA MET A 75 -10.95 -4.17 -13.96
C MET A 75 -11.85 -5.36 -13.63
N THR A 76 -11.61 -6.01 -12.50
CA THR A 76 -12.31 -7.25 -12.13
C THR A 76 -13.30 -6.98 -11.01
N ARG A 77 -14.59 -6.90 -11.36
CA ARG A 77 -15.68 -6.66 -10.39
C ARG A 77 -16.27 -7.96 -9.87
N ASP A 78 -16.42 -8.97 -10.70
CA ASP A 78 -17.11 -10.21 -10.35
C ASP A 78 -16.20 -11.23 -9.69
N ALA A 79 -16.79 -12.04 -8.81
CA ALA A 79 -16.07 -13.09 -8.09
C ALA A 79 -15.61 -14.22 -9.02
N SER A 80 -16.42 -14.57 -10.03
CA SER A 80 -16.06 -15.56 -11.07
C SER A 80 -14.79 -15.17 -11.80
N ASP A 81 -14.68 -13.90 -12.17
CA ASP A 81 -13.54 -13.37 -12.90
C ASP A 81 -12.29 -13.33 -12.02
N SER A 82 -12.43 -12.92 -10.75
CA SER A 82 -11.36 -12.99 -9.75
C SER A 82 -10.83 -14.42 -9.58
N MET A 83 -11.73 -15.42 -9.54
CA MET A 83 -11.35 -16.82 -9.47
C MET A 83 -10.60 -17.26 -10.74
N ALA A 84 -11.07 -16.86 -11.92
CA ALA A 84 -10.43 -17.17 -13.20
C ALA A 84 -8.99 -16.64 -13.28
N ILE A 85 -8.68 -15.49 -12.69
CA ILE A 85 -7.30 -14.94 -12.62
C ILE A 85 -6.32 -15.95 -12.00
N ASN A 86 -6.74 -16.75 -11.01
CA ASN A 86 -5.86 -17.73 -10.35
C ASN A 86 -5.40 -18.87 -11.28
N THR A 87 -6.02 -19.02 -12.46
CA THR A 87 -5.62 -20.02 -13.46
C THR A 87 -4.46 -19.55 -14.35
N ILE A 88 -4.16 -18.25 -14.34
CA ILE A 88 -3.10 -17.64 -15.15
C ILE A 88 -1.73 -18.12 -14.64
N ARG A 89 -0.89 -18.65 -15.55
CA ARG A 89 0.40 -19.25 -15.20
C ARG A 89 1.58 -18.28 -15.20
N GLY A 90 1.47 -17.14 -15.87
CA GLY A 90 2.55 -16.16 -15.95
C GLY A 90 2.16 -14.89 -16.71
N GLY A 91 3.04 -13.89 -16.69
CA GLY A 91 2.90 -12.67 -17.49
C GLY A 91 1.88 -11.63 -17.00
N ALA A 92 1.28 -11.84 -15.81
CA ALA A 92 0.27 -10.94 -15.25
C ALA A 92 0.73 -10.24 -13.96
N VAL A 93 0.27 -8.99 -13.80
CA VAL A 93 0.28 -8.25 -12.55
C VAL A 93 -1.12 -8.30 -11.96
N ILE A 94 -1.25 -8.69 -10.69
CA ILE A 94 -2.53 -8.80 -9.99
C ILE A 94 -2.49 -7.83 -8.80
N MET A 95 -3.27 -6.76 -8.88
CA MET A 95 -3.45 -5.79 -7.80
C MET A 95 -4.76 -6.09 -7.09
N ALA A 96 -4.70 -6.51 -5.83
CA ALA A 96 -5.88 -6.95 -5.11
C ALA A 96 -5.87 -6.47 -3.65
N GLY A 97 -7.07 -6.20 -3.14
CA GLY A 97 -7.28 -5.82 -1.74
C GLY A 97 -7.31 -7.04 -0.83
N SER A 98 -6.87 -6.92 0.43
CA SER A 98 -6.38 -5.72 1.14
C SER A 98 -4.85 -5.57 1.17
N GLY A 99 -4.35 -4.34 1.35
CA GLY A 99 -2.91 -4.03 1.34
C GLY A 99 -2.07 -4.78 2.40
N MET A 100 -2.66 -5.08 3.55
CA MET A 100 -2.00 -5.86 4.62
C MET A 100 -2.36 -7.35 4.60
N ALA A 101 -3.07 -7.82 3.57
CA ALA A 101 -3.52 -9.19 3.41
C ALA A 101 -4.33 -9.75 4.61
N THR A 102 -5.02 -8.89 5.36
CA THR A 102 -5.89 -9.29 6.49
C THR A 102 -7.20 -9.90 5.99
N GLY A 103 -7.67 -9.45 4.83
CA GLY A 103 -8.87 -9.95 4.16
C GLY A 103 -8.85 -9.64 2.66
N GLY A 104 -9.98 -9.93 2.00
CA GLY A 104 -10.20 -9.62 0.59
C GLY A 104 -9.60 -10.63 -0.39
N ARG A 105 -9.75 -10.34 -1.68
CA ARG A 105 -9.39 -11.21 -2.81
C ARG A 105 -7.90 -11.54 -2.86
N VAL A 106 -7.04 -10.66 -2.35
CA VAL A 106 -5.60 -10.88 -2.32
C VAL A 106 -5.22 -12.16 -1.58
N ARG A 107 -5.97 -12.57 -0.56
CA ARG A 107 -5.71 -13.81 0.18
C ARG A 107 -5.83 -15.01 -0.74
N HIS A 108 -6.81 -15.02 -1.65
CA HIS A 108 -6.94 -16.07 -2.65
C HIS A 108 -5.76 -16.06 -3.62
N HIS A 109 -5.35 -14.89 -4.12
CA HIS A 109 -4.18 -14.83 -5.00
C HIS A 109 -2.89 -15.25 -4.30
N LEU A 110 -2.69 -14.89 -3.04
CA LEU A 110 -1.55 -15.32 -2.23
C LEU A 110 -1.56 -16.84 -2.05
N ARG A 111 -2.72 -17.46 -1.76
CA ARG A 111 -2.85 -18.92 -1.68
C ARG A 111 -2.34 -19.62 -2.95
N HIS A 112 -2.67 -19.08 -4.13
CA HIS A 112 -2.27 -19.68 -5.41
C HIS A 112 -0.84 -19.36 -5.85
N ASN A 113 -0.20 -18.33 -5.28
CA ASN A 113 1.09 -17.83 -5.77
C ASN A 113 2.23 -17.96 -4.76
N LEU A 114 1.99 -18.02 -3.45
CA LEU A 114 3.07 -18.01 -2.44
C LEU A 114 4.00 -19.23 -2.54
N TRP A 115 3.49 -20.38 -2.93
CA TRP A 115 4.27 -21.61 -3.11
C TRP A 115 4.99 -21.67 -4.47
N ASN A 116 4.68 -20.76 -5.40
CA ASN A 116 5.27 -20.73 -6.73
C ASN A 116 6.56 -19.88 -6.72
N ALA A 117 7.71 -20.52 -6.92
CA ALA A 117 9.01 -19.83 -6.95
C ALA A 117 9.18 -18.86 -8.14
N ALA A 118 8.38 -19.00 -9.20
CA ALA A 118 8.37 -18.08 -10.33
C ALA A 118 7.47 -16.85 -10.10
N ALA A 119 6.70 -16.83 -9.01
CA ALA A 119 5.88 -15.69 -8.64
C ALA A 119 6.69 -14.70 -7.78
N SER A 120 6.35 -13.42 -7.92
CA SER A 120 6.80 -12.36 -7.02
C SER A 120 5.60 -11.74 -6.32
N VAL A 121 5.74 -11.44 -5.03
CA VAL A 121 4.78 -10.68 -4.24
C VAL A 121 5.46 -9.36 -3.85
N ILE A 122 4.82 -8.24 -4.18
CA ILE A 122 5.35 -6.91 -3.92
C ILE A 122 4.43 -6.19 -2.94
N PHE A 123 4.91 -5.96 -1.72
CA PHE A 123 4.21 -5.14 -0.74
C PHE A 123 4.57 -3.67 -0.93
N VAL A 124 3.58 -2.82 -1.14
CA VAL A 124 3.75 -1.39 -1.49
C VAL A 124 3.29 -0.45 -0.37
N GLY A 125 3.30 -0.90 0.87
CA GLY A 125 2.82 -0.10 2.00
C GLY A 125 3.23 -0.70 3.33
N TYR A 126 2.90 0.04 4.39
CA TYR A 126 3.13 -0.43 5.75
C TYR A 126 2.28 -1.67 6.06
N ALA A 127 2.89 -2.64 6.74
CA ALA A 127 2.22 -3.83 7.25
C ALA A 127 2.36 -3.87 8.77
N ALA A 128 1.22 -3.73 9.47
CA ALA A 128 1.18 -3.74 10.92
C ALA A 128 1.56 -5.11 11.50
N GLY A 129 2.10 -5.11 12.72
CA GLY A 129 2.36 -6.31 13.51
C GLY A 129 1.13 -7.22 13.57
N GLY A 130 1.34 -8.54 13.46
CA GLY A 130 0.27 -9.55 13.51
C GLY A 130 -0.50 -9.75 12.20
N THR A 131 -0.25 -8.95 11.15
CA THR A 131 -0.89 -9.16 9.84
C THR A 131 -0.16 -10.23 9.02
N LEU A 132 -0.89 -10.89 8.11
CA LEU A 132 -0.30 -11.87 7.18
C LEU A 132 0.79 -11.22 6.31
N ALA A 133 0.57 -9.99 5.83
CA ALA A 133 1.58 -9.25 5.08
C ALA A 133 2.87 -9.08 5.89
N ARG A 134 2.77 -8.70 7.17
CA ARG A 134 3.93 -8.51 8.03
C ARG A 134 4.70 -9.82 8.20
N LEU A 135 4.03 -10.93 8.53
CA LEU A 135 4.65 -12.25 8.64
C LEU A 135 5.46 -12.64 7.38
N ILE A 136 4.88 -12.41 6.20
CA ILE A 136 5.56 -12.70 4.92
C ILE A 136 6.77 -11.78 4.71
N ILE A 137 6.63 -10.48 5.01
CA ILE A 137 7.72 -9.50 4.90
C ILE A 137 8.88 -9.81 5.87
N ASP A 138 8.59 -10.31 7.09
CA ASP A 138 9.62 -10.78 8.05
C ASP A 138 10.35 -12.05 7.58
N GLY A 139 9.93 -12.66 6.45
CA GLY A 139 10.59 -13.82 5.87
C GLY A 139 10.07 -15.15 6.39
N ALA A 140 8.84 -15.21 6.88
CA ALA A 140 8.18 -16.47 7.24
C ALA A 140 8.29 -17.49 6.09
N LYS A 141 8.79 -18.70 6.41
CA LYS A 141 8.93 -19.78 5.43
C LYS A 141 7.64 -20.54 5.19
N HIS A 142 6.72 -20.47 6.15
CA HIS A 142 5.38 -21.03 6.06
C HIS A 142 4.39 -20.02 6.64
N VAL A 143 3.20 -19.97 6.07
CA VAL A 143 2.08 -19.19 6.59
C VAL A 143 0.80 -20.01 6.55
N ARG A 144 -0.05 -19.84 7.55
CA ARG A 144 -1.39 -20.46 7.59
C ARG A 144 -2.38 -19.56 6.86
N LEU A 145 -3.06 -20.08 5.84
CA LEU A 145 -4.01 -19.32 5.03
C LEU A 145 -5.15 -20.24 4.57
N PHE A 146 -6.39 -19.93 4.97
CA PHE A 146 -7.56 -20.79 4.73
C PHE A 146 -7.37 -22.22 5.26
N ASP A 147 -6.87 -22.33 6.50
CA ASP A 147 -6.58 -23.60 7.18
C ASP A 147 -5.55 -24.50 6.47
N GLU A 148 -4.84 -23.97 5.47
CA GLU A 148 -3.74 -24.63 4.79
C GLU A 148 -2.40 -24.04 5.25
N ASP A 149 -1.40 -24.91 5.46
CA ASP A 149 -0.01 -24.48 5.62
C ASP A 149 0.63 -24.31 4.24
N ILE A 150 0.98 -23.07 3.91
CA ILE A 150 1.54 -22.72 2.60
C ILE A 150 3.01 -22.39 2.76
N GLN A 151 3.86 -23.13 2.06
CA GLN A 151 5.28 -22.81 1.96
C GLN A 151 5.49 -21.53 1.14
N VAL A 152 6.24 -20.58 1.66
CA VAL A 152 6.58 -19.33 0.98
C VAL A 152 7.84 -19.55 0.14
N ARG A 153 7.65 -19.75 -1.17
CA ARG A 153 8.71 -19.90 -2.18
C ARG A 153 8.76 -18.73 -3.15
N ALA A 154 7.68 -17.96 -3.26
CA ALA A 154 7.63 -16.74 -4.08
C ALA A 154 8.68 -15.73 -3.63
N GLN A 155 9.14 -14.92 -4.58
CA GLN A 155 10.06 -13.82 -4.31
C GLN A 155 9.30 -12.68 -3.61
N ILE A 156 9.73 -12.31 -2.41
CA ILE A 156 9.08 -11.27 -1.62
C ILE A 156 9.86 -9.97 -1.76
N HIS A 157 9.15 -8.92 -2.19
CA HIS A 157 9.71 -7.57 -2.33
C HIS A 157 8.88 -6.58 -1.53
N THR A 158 9.54 -5.52 -1.06
CA THR A 158 8.87 -4.40 -0.41
C THR A 158 9.31 -3.10 -1.08
N ILE A 159 8.34 -2.27 -1.46
CA ILE A 159 8.57 -0.90 -1.96
C ILE A 159 7.90 0.06 -0.98
N ASN A 160 8.70 0.61 -0.06
CA ASN A 160 8.20 1.50 0.98
C ASN A 160 7.83 2.90 0.47
N GLY A 161 8.25 3.27 -0.75
CA GLY A 161 8.05 4.60 -1.33
C GLY A 161 6.61 4.95 -1.68
N PHE A 162 5.68 4.00 -1.63
CA PHE A 162 4.25 4.24 -1.82
C PHE A 162 3.50 4.49 -0.50
N SER A 163 4.17 4.49 0.65
CA SER A 163 3.50 4.83 1.91
C SER A 163 3.12 6.31 1.93
N ALA A 164 1.84 6.62 2.19
CA ALA A 164 1.39 8.00 2.43
C ALA A 164 1.78 8.55 3.81
N HIS A 165 2.54 7.80 4.59
CA HIS A 165 3.02 8.26 5.89
C HIS A 165 4.34 8.98 5.72
N ALA A 166 4.40 10.21 6.24
CA ALA A 166 5.64 10.96 6.34
C ALA A 166 6.68 10.17 7.16
N GLY A 167 7.89 10.08 6.64
CA GLY A 167 9.03 9.52 7.36
C GLY A 167 9.44 10.40 8.55
N GLN A 168 10.33 9.90 9.40
CA GLN A 168 10.81 10.64 10.58
C GLN A 168 11.34 12.03 10.22
N SER A 169 12.18 12.13 9.20
CA SER A 169 12.75 13.42 8.76
C SER A 169 11.69 14.39 8.23
N GLU A 170 10.67 13.88 7.54
CA GLU A 170 9.56 14.68 7.01
C GLU A 170 8.64 15.16 8.12
N LEU A 171 8.35 14.33 9.12
CA LEU A 171 7.60 14.72 10.32
C LEU A 171 8.33 15.80 11.11
N LEU A 172 9.65 15.70 11.27
CA LEU A 172 10.47 16.73 11.91
C LEU A 172 10.48 18.04 11.11
N ALA A 173 10.59 17.95 9.79
CA ALA A 173 10.53 19.12 8.91
C ALA A 173 9.16 19.80 8.94
N TRP A 174 8.08 19.01 8.98
CA TRP A 174 6.72 19.52 9.15
C TRP A 174 6.55 20.22 10.51
N LEU A 175 6.99 19.58 11.60
CA LEU A 175 6.93 20.13 12.95
C LEU A 175 7.66 21.48 13.06
N ALA A 176 8.84 21.59 12.44
CA ALA A 176 9.61 22.84 12.41
C ALA A 176 8.87 23.99 11.72
N ARG A 177 7.93 23.69 10.80
CA ARG A 177 7.08 24.69 10.13
C ARG A 177 5.84 25.07 10.93
N CYS A 178 5.49 24.31 11.97
CA CYS A 178 4.36 24.58 12.85
C CYS A 178 4.68 25.60 13.95
N GLY A 179 5.91 26.13 14.00
CA GLY A 179 6.39 26.99 15.08
C GLY A 179 6.89 26.20 16.29
N ALA A 180 6.80 26.79 17.49
CA ALA A 180 7.21 26.15 18.74
C ALA A 180 5.97 25.65 19.50
N PRO A 181 5.55 24.38 19.34
CA PRO A 181 4.41 23.85 20.07
C PRO A 181 4.73 23.73 21.56
N HIS A 182 3.75 24.06 22.42
CA HIS A 182 3.88 23.83 23.87
C HIS A 182 4.04 22.35 24.21
N LYS A 183 3.38 21.45 23.45
CA LYS A 183 3.47 20.00 23.63
C LYS A 183 3.09 19.26 22.34
N VAL A 184 3.77 18.14 22.07
CA VAL A 184 3.47 17.23 20.96
C VAL A 184 2.89 15.92 21.51
N PHE A 185 1.72 15.52 21.01
CA PHE A 185 1.13 14.22 21.35
C PHE A 185 1.39 13.24 20.21
N LEU A 186 2.08 12.15 20.52
CA LEU A 186 2.34 11.08 19.56
C LEU A 186 1.20 10.09 19.62
N VAL A 187 0.58 9.81 18.48
CA VAL A 187 -0.53 8.84 18.33
C VAL A 187 -0.35 8.04 17.03
N HIS A 188 -1.17 7.01 16.83
CA HIS A 188 -1.26 6.24 15.58
C HIS A 188 0.10 5.77 15.04
N GLY A 189 0.88 5.09 15.88
CA GLY A 189 2.13 4.45 15.49
C GLY A 189 2.35 3.15 16.26
N ASP A 190 3.24 2.31 15.74
CA ASP A 190 3.80 1.23 16.56
C ASP A 190 4.53 1.83 17.76
N TYR A 191 4.23 1.36 18.96
CA TYR A 191 4.74 1.95 20.19
C TYR A 191 6.27 1.97 20.22
N ASP A 192 6.89 0.81 19.98
CA ASP A 192 8.34 0.65 20.09
C ASP A 192 9.07 1.22 18.86
N ARG A 193 8.62 0.85 17.65
CA ARG A 193 9.33 1.18 16.41
C ARG A 193 9.06 2.59 15.90
N GLY A 194 7.87 3.14 16.20
CA GLY A 194 7.43 4.43 15.68
C GLY A 194 7.45 5.51 16.74
N MET A 195 6.58 5.37 17.74
CA MET A 195 6.28 6.44 18.70
C MET A 195 7.46 6.69 19.64
N LYS A 196 8.03 5.63 20.23
CA LYS A 196 9.20 5.74 21.11
C LYS A 196 10.41 6.28 20.36
N ALA A 197 10.74 5.72 19.19
CA ALA A 197 11.84 6.20 18.36
C ALA A 197 11.68 7.68 17.95
N PHE A 198 10.45 8.14 17.67
CA PHE A 198 10.20 9.54 17.36
C PHE A 198 10.26 10.44 18.62
N SER A 199 9.81 9.94 19.77
CA SER A 199 9.90 10.67 21.05
C SER A 199 11.35 10.99 21.43
N GLU A 200 12.29 10.09 21.14
CA GLU A 200 13.72 10.33 21.35
C GLU A 200 14.24 11.50 20.49
N GLN A 201 13.73 11.65 19.27
CA GLN A 201 14.07 12.80 18.41
C GLN A 201 13.51 14.12 18.93
N LEU A 202 12.31 14.10 19.52
CA LEU A 202 11.71 15.28 20.17
C LEU A 202 12.46 15.65 21.45
N GLN A 203 12.84 14.64 22.24
CA GLN A 203 13.64 14.82 23.46
C GLN A 203 14.98 15.51 23.16
N GLN A 204 15.72 15.05 22.13
CA GLN A 204 16.98 15.67 21.71
C GLN A 204 16.83 17.14 21.28
N ARG A 205 15.64 17.51 20.83
CA ARG A 205 15.29 18.87 20.39
C ARG A 205 14.63 19.71 21.49
N HIS A 206 14.55 19.18 22.72
CA HIS A 206 13.91 19.82 23.86
C HIS A 206 12.44 20.20 23.60
N ILE A 207 11.75 19.46 22.74
CA ILE A 207 10.33 19.67 22.44
C ILE A 207 9.52 18.84 23.44
N PRO A 208 8.64 19.43 24.26
CA PRO A 208 7.82 18.67 25.19
C PRO A 208 6.90 17.71 24.44
N TRP A 209 6.80 16.47 24.90
CA TRP A 209 6.02 15.43 24.22
C TRP A 209 5.27 14.52 25.22
N GLN A 210 4.27 13.80 24.72
CA GLN A 210 3.56 12.74 25.45
C GLN A 210 3.07 11.67 24.47
N ILE A 211 3.12 10.41 24.90
CA ILE A 211 2.44 9.28 24.25
C ILE A 211 1.22 8.94 25.11
N PRO A 212 0.02 9.45 24.81
CA PRO A 212 -1.17 9.15 25.60
C PRO A 212 -1.59 7.68 25.42
N GLY A 213 -2.01 7.06 26.52
CA GLY A 213 -2.66 5.77 26.53
C GLY A 213 -4.08 5.84 25.95
N ALA A 214 -4.61 4.68 25.57
CA ALA A 214 -6.00 4.58 25.11
C ALA A 214 -6.97 5.00 26.22
N GLY A 215 -7.79 6.03 25.95
CA GLY A 215 -8.74 6.57 26.92
C GLY A 215 -8.13 7.47 28.01
N GLU A 216 -6.83 7.78 27.94
CA GLU A 216 -6.17 8.69 28.87
C GLU A 216 -6.66 10.14 28.65
N PRO A 217 -7.22 10.82 29.67
CA PRO A 217 -7.61 12.22 29.53
C PRO A 217 -6.38 13.12 29.44
N ILE A 218 -6.37 13.99 28.43
CA ILE A 218 -5.28 14.95 28.21
C ILE A 218 -5.75 16.34 28.63
N LEU A 219 -5.02 16.97 29.55
CA LEU A 219 -5.24 18.36 29.90
C LEU A 219 -4.45 19.28 28.96
N LEU A 220 -5.16 20.03 28.12
CA LEU A 220 -4.59 21.11 27.33
C LEU A 220 -4.56 22.37 28.20
N ARG A 221 -3.37 22.84 28.57
CA ARG A 221 -3.16 24.11 29.29
C ARG A 221 -2.57 25.14 28.35
#